data_AF-A0A6B0HR30-F1
#
_entry.id   AF-A0A6B0HR30-F1
#
_cell.length_a   1.000
_cell.length_b   1.000
_cell.length_c   1.000
_cell.angle_alpha   90.00
_cell.angle_beta   90.00
_cell.angle_gamma   90.00
#
_symmetry.space_group_name_H-M   'P 1'
#
loop_
_entity.id
_entity.type
_entity.pdbx_description
1 polymer ?
#
loop_
_entity_poly.entity_id
_entity_poly.type
_entity_poly.pdbx_seq_one_letter_code
_entity_poly.pdbx_strand_id
1 'polypeptide(L)' 'MQEKTKEWGGVKNIEVVSEDVKENTANVKLKIIYENGKEMPENIKLKKVNGQWKISM' A
#
# COMPACT_ATOMS: atom_id res chain seq x y z
N MET A 1 12.55 7.76 -2.92
CA MET A 1 11.41 7.74 -1.97
C MET A 1 11.81 8.13 -0.56
N GLN A 2 12.88 7.58 0.04
CA GLN A 2 13.26 7.83 1.44
C GLN A 2 13.46 9.31 1.85
N GLU A 3 13.97 10.17 0.95
CA GLU A 3 14.21 11.59 1.29
C GLU A 3 12.90 12.36 1.48
N LYS A 4 11.91 12.15 0.60
CA LYS A 4 10.61 12.81 0.67
C LYS A 4 9.79 12.38 1.89
N THR A 5 9.93 11.13 2.33
CA THR A 5 9.23 10.64 3.53
C THR A 5 9.69 11.31 4.81
N LYS A 6 10.97 11.67 4.91
CA LYS A 6 11.51 12.43 6.05
C LYS A 6 11.03 13.88 6.04
N GLU A 7 10.98 14.50 4.86
CA GLU A 7 10.41 15.86 4.69
C GLU A 7 8.93 15.94 5.05
N TRP A 8 8.19 14.82 4.92
CA TRP A 8 6.76 14.76 5.25
C TRP A 8 6.48 14.33 6.70
N GLY A 9 7.53 14.19 7.51
CA GLY A 9 7.42 13.86 8.93
C GLY A 9 7.21 12.37 9.22
N GLY A 10 7.28 11.50 8.21
CA GLY A 10 6.97 10.09 8.32
C GLY A 10 5.50 9.76 8.07
N VAL A 11 5.17 8.47 8.10
CA VAL A 11 3.81 7.96 7.86
C VAL A 11 2.98 8.10 9.13
N LYS A 12 1.84 8.77 9.01
CA LYS A 12 0.84 8.93 10.08
C LYS A 12 -0.17 7.80 10.07
N ASN A 13 -0.71 7.48 8.89
CA ASN A 13 -1.73 6.44 8.72
C ASN A 13 -1.62 5.76 7.36
N ILE A 14 -2.09 4.52 7.26
CA ILE A 14 -2.27 3.79 6.00
C ILE A 14 -3.70 3.28 5.96
N GLU A 15 -4.45 3.67 4.94
CA GLU A 15 -5.84 3.28 4.76
C GLU A 15 -5.98 2.38 3.54
N VAL A 16 -6.78 1.32 3.68
CA VAL A 16 -7.20 0.51 2.54
C VAL A 16 -8.40 1.19 1.89
N VAL A 17 -8.22 1.62 0.64
CA VAL A 17 -9.27 2.30 -0.13
C VAL A 17 -10.17 1.30 -0.84
N SER A 18 -9.58 0.25 -1.41
CA SER A 18 -10.33 -0.80 -2.10
C SER A 18 -9.49 -2.05 -2.26
N GLU A 19 -10.14 -3.20 -2.30
CA GLU A 19 -9.52 -4.50 -2.59
C GLU A 19 -10.29 -5.20 -3.72
N ASP A 20 -9.56 -5.73 -4.70
CA ASP A 20 -10.07 -6.65 -5.72
C ASP A 20 -9.33 -7.98 -5.52
N VAL A 21 -10.04 -8.97 -4.97
CA VAL A 21 -9.49 -10.29 -4.65
C VAL A 21 -10.05 -11.32 -5.61
N LYS A 22 -9.14 -12.04 -6.28
CA LYS A 22 -9.41 -13.21 -7.11
C LYS A 22 -8.80 -14.44 -6.43
N GLU A 23 -9.04 -15.62 -7.00
CA GLU A 23 -8.64 -16.90 -6.40
C GLU A 23 -7.16 -16.94 -5.96
N ASN A 24 -6.26 -16.45 -6.81
CA ASN A 24 -4.81 -16.50 -6.57
C ASN A 24 -4.10 -15.14 -6.72
N THR A 25 -4.82 -14.06 -6.99
CA THR A 25 -4.28 -12.70 -7.14
C THR A 25 -5.16 -11.71 -6.42
N ALA A 26 -4.57 -10.61 -5.93
CA ALA A 26 -5.32 -9.48 -5.40
C ALA A 26 -4.67 -8.16 -5.82
N ASN A 27 -5.48 -7.12 -5.97
CA ASN A 27 -5.02 -5.74 -6.09
C ASN A 27 -5.58 -4.95 -4.92
N VAL A 28 -4.72 -4.30 -4.16
CA VAL A 28 -5.08 -3.50 -2.98
C VAL A 28 -4.65 -2.07 -3.23
N LYS A 29 -5.61 -1.14 -3.23
CA LYS A 29 -5.33 0.30 -3.29
C LYS A 29 -5.22 0.83 -1.87
N LEU A 30 -4.09 1.44 -1.57
CA LEU A 30 -3.79 2.08 -0.31
C LEU A 30 -3.76 3.59 -0.47
N LYS A 31 -4.05 4.27 0.63
CA LYS A 31 -3.83 5.70 0.81
C LYS A 31 -2.91 5.88 2.00
N ILE A 32 -1.70 6.39 1.75
CA ILE A 32 -0.72 6.70 2.78
C ILE A 32 -0.91 8.16 3.16
N ILE A 33 -1.17 8.42 4.45
CA ILE A 33 -1.31 9.75 5.02
C ILE A 33 -0.05 10.02 5.83
N TYR A 34 0.63 11.13 5.55
CA TYR A 34 1.84 11.57 6.24
C TYR A 34 1.53 12.58 7.35
N GLU A 35 2.47 12.77 8.27
CA GLU A 35 2.31 13.70 9.41
C GLU A 35 2.03 15.14 8.98
N ASN A 36 2.62 15.56 7.86
CA ASN A 36 2.36 16.88 7.28
C ASN A 36 0.99 17.01 6.58
N GLY A 37 0.12 16.00 6.67
CA GLY A 37 -1.21 15.97 6.04
C GLY A 37 -1.19 15.63 4.55
N LYS A 38 -0.02 15.37 3.96
CA LYS A 38 0.05 14.91 2.58
C LYS A 38 -0.52 13.50 2.46
N GLU A 39 -1.16 13.24 1.33
CA GLU A 39 -1.74 11.94 1.00
C GLU A 39 -1.07 11.40 -0.27
N MET A 40 -0.77 10.10 -0.30
CA MET A 40 -0.18 9.44 -1.46
C MET A 40 -0.91 8.12 -1.74
N PRO A 41 -1.51 7.95 -2.93
CA PRO A 41 -2.10 6.70 -3.32
C PRO A 41 -1.00 5.69 -3.69
N GLU A 42 -1.18 4.44 -3.27
CA GLU A 42 -0.32 3.32 -3.65
C GLU A 42 -1.17 2.12 -4.09
N ASN A 43 -0.66 1.31 -5.00
CA ASN A 43 -1.34 0.12 -5.48
C ASN A 43 -0.44 -1.11 -5.32
N ILE A 44 -0.87 -2.05 -4.48
CA ILE A 44 -0.13 -3.27 -4.19
C ILE A 44 -0.79 -4.44 -4.91
N LYS A 45 -0.02 -5.16 -5.71
CA LYS A 45 -0.43 -6.44 -6.28
C LYS A 45 0.03 -7.55 -5.36
N LEU A 46 -0.85 -8.53 -5.11
CA LEU A 46 -0.52 -9.73 -4.35
C LEU A 46 -0.77 -10.97 -5.20
N LYS A 47 0.03 -12.00 -4.95
CA LYS A 47 -0.13 -13.33 -5.52
C LYS A 47 -0.07 -14.37 -4.41
N LYS A 48 -0.95 -15.36 -4.46
CA LYS A 48 -0.96 -16.49 -3.54
C LYS A 48 0.10 -17.51 -3.98
N VAL A 49 1.06 -17.79 -3.11
CA VAL A 49 2.14 -18.76 -3.33
C VAL A 49 2.15 -19.73 -2.15
N ASN A 50 1.93 -21.02 -2.43
CA ASN A 50 1.82 -22.08 -1.41
C ASN A 50 0.81 -21.73 -0.30
N GLY A 51 -0.35 -21.19 -0.70
CA GLY A 51 -1.41 -20.79 0.23
C GLY A 51 -1.20 -19.43 0.91
N GLN A 52 -0.03 -18.80 0.78
CA GLN A 52 0.30 -17.53 1.43
C GLN A 52 0.27 -16.37 0.42
N TRP A 53 -0.36 -15.26 0.79
CA TRP A 53 -0.31 -14.04 -0.01
C TRP A 53 1.06 -13.39 0.09
N LYS A 54 1.65 -13.07 -1.06
CA LYS A 54 2.92 -12.37 -1.17
C LYS A 54 2.75 -11.15 -2.06
N ILE A 55 3.44 -10.06 -1.72
CA ILE A 55 3.51 -8.89 -2.59
C ILE A 55 4.20 -9.32 -3.89
N SER A 56 3.51 -9.11 -5.00
CA SER A 56 4.05 -9.29 -6.34
C SER A 56 4.48 -7.91 -6.83
N MET A 57 5.78 -7.72 -7.04
CA MET A 57 6.28 -6.59 -7.83
C MET A 57 5.94 -6.77 -9.31
#